data_AF-A0A531K2V7-F1
#
_entry.id   AF-A0A531K2V7-F1
#
_cell.length_a   1.000
_cell.length_b   1.000
_cell.length_c   1.000
_cell.angle_alpha   90.00
_cell.angle_beta   90.00
_cell.angle_gamma   90.00
#
_symmetry.space_group_name_H-M   'P 1'
#
loop_
_entity.id
_entity.type
_entity.pdbx_description
1 polymer ?
#
loop_
_entity_poly.entity_id
_entity_poly.type
_entity_poly.pdbx_seq_one_letter_code
_entity_poly.pdbx_strand_id
1 'polypeptide(L)'
;LFLLVTLAKEGMSDEHQYADHFLSDEEFSWQSQNATTQNSKRGQMIRSHHALGLHVHLLVRPTKKTGAQPTPFTYCGEVDFAGWEGEAPITVRWKLREGVPQSLRAQLKVPA
;
A
#
# COMPACT_ATOMS: atom_id res chain seq x y z
N LEU A 1 6.02 -9.74 -6.21
CA LEU A 1 5.79 -8.29 -6.47
C LEU A 1 5.99 -7.55 -5.17
N PHE A 2 6.64 -6.38 -5.18
CA PHE A 2 6.89 -5.58 -3.97
C PHE A 2 6.20 -4.23 -4.08
N LEU A 3 5.37 -3.91 -3.08
CA LEU A 3 4.77 -2.59 -2.89
C LEU A 3 5.64 -1.83 -1.89
N LEU A 4 6.41 -0.86 -2.36
CA LEU A 4 7.22 0.01 -1.52
C LEU A 4 6.46 1.32 -1.27
N VAL A 5 5.92 1.48 -0.07
CA VAL A 5 4.99 2.57 0.25
C VAL A 5 5.57 3.50 1.31
N THR A 6 5.47 4.82 1.05
CA THR A 6 5.77 5.86 2.03
C THR A 6 4.48 6.57 2.39
N LEU A 7 4.07 6.51 3.66
CA LEU A 7 2.77 7.03 4.10
C LEU A 7 2.70 8.56 4.02
N ALA A 8 3.69 9.27 4.55
CA ALA A 8 3.74 10.72 4.47
C ALA A 8 4.44 11.18 3.18
N LYS A 9 3.70 11.89 2.34
CA LYS A 9 4.25 12.65 1.21
C LYS A 9 4.38 14.11 1.66
N GLU A 10 5.51 14.44 2.28
CA GLU A 10 5.84 15.83 2.67
C GLU A 10 5.66 16.78 1.46
N GLY A 11 4.92 17.88 1.66
CA GLY A 11 4.74 18.94 0.64
C GLY A 11 3.63 18.73 -0.37
N MET A 12 2.72 17.76 -0.20
CA MET A 12 1.53 17.60 -1.05
C MET A 12 0.24 18.05 -0.34
N SER A 13 -0.74 18.55 -1.09
CA SER A 13 -2.06 18.97 -0.58
C SER A 13 -2.78 17.81 0.15
N ASP A 14 -3.71 18.15 1.06
CA ASP A 14 -4.43 17.18 1.90
C ASP A 14 -5.05 16.04 1.08
N GLU A 15 -5.59 16.31 -0.12
CA GLU A 15 -6.19 15.30 -1.01
C GLU A 15 -5.18 14.26 -1.55
N HIS A 16 -3.88 14.57 -1.55
CA HIS A 16 -2.82 13.65 -1.98
C HIS A 16 -2.04 13.02 -0.82
N GLN A 17 -2.25 13.49 0.42
CA GLN A 17 -1.58 12.95 1.60
C GLN A 17 -2.16 11.61 2.09
N TYR A 18 -3.38 11.24 1.69
CA TYR A 18 -4.09 10.08 2.26
C TYR A 18 -4.34 8.91 1.30
N ALA A 19 -3.76 8.91 0.10
CA ALA A 19 -4.03 7.82 -0.86
C ALA A 19 -3.53 6.45 -0.36
N ASP A 20 -2.38 6.44 0.32
CA ASP A 20 -1.72 5.24 0.81
C ASP A 20 -1.79 5.18 2.35
N HIS A 21 -2.62 4.29 2.91
CA HIS A 21 -2.81 4.17 4.36
C HIS A 21 -3.38 2.81 4.76
N PHE A 22 -3.20 2.45 6.03
CA PHE A 22 -3.88 1.32 6.64
C PHE A 22 -5.34 1.68 6.94
N LEU A 23 -6.27 0.86 6.46
CA LEU A 23 -7.70 0.93 6.78
C LEU A 23 -7.99 0.22 8.11
N SER A 24 -7.26 -0.86 8.38
CA SER A 24 -7.25 -1.63 9.62
C SER A 24 -5.87 -2.29 9.77
N ASP A 25 -5.68 -3.16 10.77
CA ASP A 25 -4.49 -4.00 10.88
C ASP A 25 -4.41 -5.09 9.81
N GLU A 26 -5.52 -5.40 9.13
CA GLU A 26 -5.60 -6.42 8.07
C GLU A 26 -5.87 -5.84 6.67
N GLU A 27 -6.09 -4.52 6.54
CA GLU A 27 -6.43 -3.90 5.26
C GLU A 27 -5.60 -2.65 4.96
N PHE A 28 -5.14 -2.54 3.72
CA PHE A 28 -4.31 -1.44 3.23
C PHE A 28 -4.87 -0.84 1.94
N SER A 29 -5.04 0.48 1.91
CA SER A 29 -5.34 1.24 0.70
C SER A 29 -4.04 1.66 0.01
N TRP A 30 -3.89 1.33 -1.27
CA TRP A 30 -2.74 1.71 -2.09
C TRP A 30 -3.21 2.33 -3.41
N GLN A 31 -2.64 3.47 -3.78
CA GLN A 31 -2.91 4.10 -5.07
C GLN A 31 -1.82 3.78 -6.09
N SER A 32 -2.27 3.41 -7.28
CA SER A 32 -1.39 3.11 -8.41
C SER A 32 -0.80 4.38 -9.06
N GLN A 33 0.13 4.19 -9.99
CA GLN A 33 0.59 5.28 -10.85
C GLN A 33 -0.53 5.68 -11.82
N ASN A 34 -0.65 6.98 -12.14
CA ASN A 34 -1.73 7.59 -12.92
C ASN A 34 -2.14 6.85 -14.20
N ALA A 35 -1.21 6.19 -14.90
CA ALA A 35 -1.50 5.47 -16.14
C ALA A 35 -2.11 4.06 -15.92
N THR A 36 -2.19 3.57 -14.69
CA THR A 36 -2.68 2.22 -14.38
C THR A 36 -4.19 2.24 -14.26
N THR A 37 -4.86 1.70 -15.27
CA THR A 37 -6.33 1.48 -15.28
C THR A 37 -6.71 0.06 -14.92
N GLN A 38 -7.99 -0.15 -14.58
CA GLN A 38 -8.52 -1.48 -14.26
C GLN A 38 -8.29 -2.47 -15.42
N ASN A 39 -8.47 -2.01 -16.67
CA ASN A 39 -8.33 -2.82 -17.88
C ASN A 39 -6.90 -2.85 -18.46
N SER A 40 -5.97 -2.08 -17.90
CA SER A 40 -4.57 -2.14 -18.31
C SER A 40 -3.94 -3.50 -17.97
N LYS A 41 -2.88 -3.90 -18.69
CA LYS A 41 -2.11 -5.12 -18.37
C LYS A 41 -1.67 -5.17 -16.91
N ARG A 42 -1.33 -4.01 -16.32
CA ARG A 42 -0.86 -3.91 -14.94
C ARG A 42 -2.01 -4.02 -13.94
N GLY A 43 -3.16 -3.41 -14.22
CA GLY A 43 -4.39 -3.60 -13.45
C GLY A 43 -4.84 -5.07 -13.45
N GLN A 44 -4.89 -5.70 -14.62
CA GLN A 44 -5.28 -7.11 -14.73
C GLN A 44 -4.35 -8.06 -13.97
N MET A 45 -3.04 -7.76 -13.96
CA MET A 45 -2.05 -8.50 -13.19
C MET A 45 -2.22 -8.30 -11.68
N ILE A 46 -2.58 -7.09 -11.22
CA ILE A 46 -2.91 -6.81 -9.81
C ILE A 46 -4.11 -7.65 -9.39
N ARG A 47 -5.22 -7.60 -10.14
CA ARG A 47 -6.45 -8.34 -9.82
C ARG A 47 -6.24 -9.86 -9.84
N SER A 48 -5.52 -10.35 -10.83
CA SER A 48 -5.39 -11.79 -11.09
C SER A 48 -4.12 -12.39 -10.47
N HIS A 49 -3.46 -11.67 -9.56
CA HIS A 49 -2.14 -12.04 -9.05
C HIS A 49 -2.09 -13.48 -8.51
N HIS A 50 -3.13 -13.90 -7.78
CA HIS A 50 -3.23 -15.26 -7.25
C HIS A 50 -3.29 -16.32 -8.37
N ALA A 51 -4.14 -16.12 -9.38
CA ALA A 51 -4.26 -17.03 -10.53
C ALA A 51 -2.97 -17.10 -11.37
N LEU A 52 -2.15 -16.06 -11.32
CA LEU A 52 -0.85 -15.98 -11.98
C LEU A 52 0.30 -16.51 -11.11
N GLY A 53 0.05 -16.97 -9.89
CA GLY A 53 1.09 -17.38 -8.94
C GLY A 53 1.98 -16.23 -8.46
N LEU A 54 1.49 -14.99 -8.54
CA LEU A 54 2.20 -13.79 -8.15
C LEU A 54 1.89 -13.43 -6.70
N HIS A 55 2.90 -13.57 -5.85
CA HIS A 55 2.87 -13.11 -4.46
C HIS A 55 3.10 -11.59 -4.40
N VAL A 56 2.28 -10.86 -3.64
CA VAL A 56 2.40 -9.42 -3.46
C VAL A 56 2.84 -9.15 -2.02
N HIS A 57 3.97 -8.48 -1.86
CA HIS A 57 4.60 -8.20 -0.58
C HIS A 57 4.51 -6.71 -0.27
N LEU A 58 4.00 -6.36 0.91
CA LEU A 58 3.83 -4.98 1.35
C LEU A 58 5.00 -4.54 2.24
N LEU A 59 5.63 -3.42 1.87
CA LEU A 59 6.70 -2.79 2.63
C LEU A 59 6.35 -1.31 2.84
N VAL A 60 6.26 -0.89 4.10
CA VAL A 60 5.78 0.45 4.46
C VAL A 60 6.81 1.20 5.29
N ARG A 61 6.94 2.50 5.06
CA ARG A 61 7.63 3.42 5.96
C ARG A 61 6.78 4.67 6.22
N PRO A 62 6.84 5.27 7.42
CA PRO A 62 6.03 6.44 7.75
C PRO A 62 6.43 7.69 6.97
N THR A 63 7.73 7.91 6.75
CA THR A 63 8.30 9.09 6.08
C THR A 63 9.49 8.67 5.20
N LYS A 64 9.98 9.56 4.32
CA LYS A 64 11.19 9.29 3.53
C LYS A 64 12.47 9.32 4.39
N LYS A 65 12.51 10.20 5.38
CA LYS A 65 13.66 10.43 6.26
C LYS A 65 13.21 10.58 7.72
N THR A 66 14.12 10.24 8.63
CA THR A 66 14.05 10.56 10.06
C THR A 66 15.28 11.37 10.40
N GLY A 67 15.10 12.68 10.61
CA GLY A 67 16.23 13.63 10.65
C GLY A 67 17.00 13.63 9.33
N ALA A 68 18.32 13.44 9.40
CA ALA A 68 19.18 13.39 8.22
C ALA A 68 19.20 12.02 7.51
N GLN A 69 18.72 10.96 8.17
CA GLN A 69 18.88 9.57 7.70
C GLN A 69 17.65 9.07 6.93
N PRO A 70 17.82 8.20 5.92
CA PRO A 70 16.70 7.54 5.26
C PRO A 70 15.93 6.64 6.24
N THR A 71 14.60 6.73 6.20
CA THR A 71 13.76 5.82 7.00
C THR A 71 13.71 4.46 6.30
N PRO A 72 14.05 3.35 6.98
CA PRO A 72 13.96 2.01 6.41
C PRO A 72 12.50 1.59 6.21
N PHE A 73 12.29 0.66 5.29
CA PHE A 73 10.98 0.02 5.12
C PHE A 73 10.78 -1.11 6.13
N THR A 74 9.55 -1.23 6.61
CA THR A 74 9.07 -2.35 7.44
C THR A 74 8.29 -3.31 6.56
N TYR A 75 8.68 -4.58 6.54
CA TYR A 75 7.91 -5.61 5.87
C TYR A 75 6.64 -5.93 6.66
N CYS A 76 5.49 -5.81 6.02
CA CYS A 76 4.17 -6.00 6.64
C CYS A 76 3.55 -7.35 6.31
N GLY A 77 4.14 -8.13 5.40
CA GLY A 77 3.62 -9.44 5.00
C GLY A 77 3.15 -9.49 3.55
N GLU A 78 2.55 -10.63 3.20
CA GLU A 78 1.87 -10.83 1.93
C GLU A 78 0.45 -10.27 1.96
N VAL A 79 0.02 -9.75 0.81
CA VAL A 79 -1.32 -9.21 0.61
C VAL A 79 -2.02 -9.85 -0.57
N ASP A 80 -3.33 -9.95 -0.46
CA ASP A 80 -4.23 -10.40 -1.51
C ASP A 80 -5.15 -9.27 -1.97
N PHE A 81 -5.46 -9.26 -3.26
CA PHE A 81 -6.36 -8.27 -3.85
C PHE A 81 -7.77 -8.41 -3.26
N ALA A 82 -8.28 -7.34 -2.64
CA ALA A 82 -9.62 -7.31 -2.04
C ALA A 82 -10.63 -6.48 -2.84
N GLY A 83 -10.15 -5.58 -3.70
CA GLY A 83 -10.98 -4.75 -4.56
C GLY A 83 -10.26 -3.50 -5.02
N TRP A 84 -10.90 -2.71 -5.87
CA TRP A 84 -10.40 -1.39 -6.26
C TRP A 84 -11.54 -0.44 -6.61
N GLU A 85 -11.20 0.84 -6.70
CA GLU A 85 -12.04 1.90 -7.25
C GLU A 85 -11.17 2.87 -8.06
N GLY A 86 -11.81 3.79 -8.80
CA GLY A 86 -11.11 4.70 -9.70
C GLY A 86 -10.64 4.03 -10.99
N GLU A 87 -9.87 4.77 -11.80
CA GLU A 87 -9.39 4.32 -13.10
C GLU A 87 -7.98 4.80 -13.40
N ALA A 88 -7.72 6.11 -13.49
CA ALA A 88 -6.41 6.65 -13.85
C ALA A 88 -5.98 7.74 -12.85
N PRO A 89 -5.55 7.39 -11.62
CA PRO A 89 -5.16 6.06 -11.14
C PRO A 89 -6.30 5.22 -10.54
N ILE A 90 -6.10 3.90 -10.43
CA ILE A 90 -6.85 3.02 -9.53
C ILE A 90 -6.34 3.13 -8.09
N THR A 91 -7.26 3.01 -7.13
CA THR A 91 -7.01 2.80 -5.69
C THR A 91 -7.37 1.36 -5.37
N VAL A 92 -6.40 0.58 -4.90
CA VAL A 92 -6.53 -0.85 -4.60
C VAL A 92 -6.63 -1.05 -3.11
N ARG A 93 -7.60 -1.86 -2.69
CA ARG A 93 -7.69 -2.41 -1.33
C ARG A 93 -6.98 -3.76 -1.31
N TRP A 94 -6.00 -3.86 -0.44
CA TRP A 94 -5.20 -5.05 -0.19
C TRP A 94 -5.58 -5.62 1.17
N LYS A 95 -5.84 -6.92 1.23
CA LYS A 95 -6.01 -7.65 2.48
C LYS A 95 -4.68 -8.30 2.87
N LEU A 96 -4.15 -8.00 4.05
CA LEU A 96 -3.01 -8.70 4.60
C LEU A 96 -3.42 -10.13 4.98
N ARG A 97 -2.55 -11.10 4.68
CA ARG A 97 -2.77 -12.50 5.10
C ARG A 97 -2.60 -12.70 6.60
N GLU A 98 -1.76 -11.87 7.22
CA GLU A 98 -1.55 -11.79 8.65
C GLU A 98 -1.59 -10.32 9.05
N GLY A 99 -2.38 -9.99 10.08
CA GLY A 99 -2.52 -8.61 10.53
C GLY A 99 -1.23 -8.01 11.06
N VAL A 100 -1.08 -6.68 10.93
CA VAL A 100 0.09 -5.96 11.42
C VAL A 100 0.27 -6.19 12.94
N PRO A 101 1.46 -6.65 13.38
CA PRO A 101 1.75 -6.84 14.80
C PRO A 101 1.51 -5.56 15.60
N GLN A 102 0.91 -5.69 16.79
CA GLN A 102 0.55 -4.55 17.65
C GLN A 102 1.74 -3.61 17.92
N SER A 103 2.94 -4.15 18.08
CA SER A 103 4.18 -3.39 18.30
C SER A 103 4.53 -2.44 17.15
N LEU A 104 4.06 -2.71 15.93
CA LEU A 104 4.35 -1.91 14.73
C LEU A 104 3.22 -0.93 14.38
N ARG A 105 2.01 -1.09 14.94
CA ARG A 105 0.81 -0.33 14.57
C ARG A 105 0.99 1.18 14.73
N ALA A 106 1.49 1.62 15.88
CA ALA A 106 1.73 3.03 16.15
C ALA A 106 2.77 3.64 15.20
N GLN A 107 3.84 2.90 14.90
CA GLN A 107 4.89 3.34 13.97
C GLN A 107 4.35 3.48 12.53
N LEU A 108 3.50 2.55 12.12
CA LEU A 108 2.94 2.47 10.77
C LEU A 108 1.60 3.19 10.63
N LYS A 109 1.16 3.94 11.66
CA LYS A 109 -0.10 4.69 11.68
C LYS A 109 -1.33 3.81 11.36
N VAL A 110 -1.31 2.56 11.83
CA VAL A 110 -2.47 1.68 11.74
C VAL A 110 -3.56 2.20 12.69
N PRO A 111 -4.82 2.32 12.25
CA PRO A 111 -5.93 2.70 13.12
C PRO A 111 -6.09 1.76 14.32
N ALA A 112 -6.64 2.29 15.42
CA ALA A 112 -6.90 1.54 16.65
C ALA A 112 -8.10 0.60 16.52
#